data_AF-A0A6N7GWR9-F1
#
_entry.id   AF-A0A6N7GWR9-F1
#
_cell.length_a   1.000
_cell.length_b   1.000
_cell.length_c   1.000
_cell.angle_alpha   90.00
_cell.angle_beta   90.00
_cell.angle_gamma   90.00
#
_symmetry.space_group_name_H-M   'P 1'
#
loop_
_entity.id
_entity.type
_entity.pdbx_description
1 polymer ?
#
loop_
_entity_poly.entity_id
_entity_poly.type
_entity_poly.pdbx_seq_one_letter_code
_entity_poly.pdbx_strand_id
1 'polypeptide(L)'
;MLVKVTRDRRVEFEERDNFRAFKVVVEGRREDLETVRCLLQHTAELADADTAWVFEAELRRWPDVANDPAWQQSFSAMIEKARPHGWIDDARQAIKAHVEWVG
;
A
#
# COMPACT_ATOMS: atom_id res chain seq x y z
N MET A 1 4.00 -7.18 3.69
CA MET A 1 4.19 -6.15 2.67
C MET A 1 3.69 -4.85 3.22
N LEU A 2 4.46 -3.76 3.09
CA LEU A 2 4.02 -2.48 3.58
C LEU A 2 4.50 -1.31 2.72
N VAL A 3 3.65 -0.30 2.57
CA VAL A 3 4.01 1.01 2.02
C VAL A 3 4.28 1.93 3.20
N LYS A 4 5.48 2.49 3.28
CA LYS A 4 5.92 3.31 4.41
C LYS A 4 6.03 4.76 4.00
N VAL A 5 5.48 5.66 4.78
CA VAL A 5 5.77 7.10 4.71
C VAL A 5 6.73 7.43 5.83
N THR A 6 7.96 7.79 5.48
CA THR A 6 9.02 8.07 6.47
C THR A 6 8.90 9.49 7.04
N ARG A 7 9.57 9.76 8.17
CA ARG A 7 9.63 11.12 8.74
C ARG A 7 10.19 12.16 7.76
N ASP A 8 11.07 11.72 6.85
CA ASP A 8 11.65 12.54 5.79
C ASP A 8 10.70 12.73 4.59
N ARG A 9 9.42 12.35 4.73
CA ARG A 9 8.36 12.47 3.73
C ARG A 9 8.64 11.71 2.45
N ARG A 10 9.30 10.55 2.56
CA ARG A 10 9.51 9.63 1.44
C ARG A 10 8.52 8.48 1.51
N VAL A 11 8.12 7.99 0.34
CA VAL A 11 7.32 6.78 0.22
C VAL A 11 8.26 5.63 -0.12
N GLU A 12 8.30 4.63 0.75
CA GLU A 12 9.10 3.43 0.61
C GLU A 12 8.20 2.21 0.52
N PHE A 13 8.70 1.16 -0.12
CA PHE A 13 8.01 -0.11 -0.23
C PHE A 13 8.85 -1.18 0.46
N GLU A 14 8.40 -1.70 1.59
CA GLU A 14 9.16 -2.64 2.41
C GLU A 14 8.42 -3.98 2.55
N GLU A 15 9.15 -5.00 3.02
CA GLU A 15 8.64 -6.37 3.16
C GLU A 15 7.90 -6.88 1.91
N ARG A 16 8.45 -6.58 0.72
CA ARG A 16 7.79 -6.80 -0.58
C ARG A 16 7.38 -8.26 -0.82
N ASP A 17 8.04 -9.21 -0.19
CA ASP A 17 7.74 -10.65 -0.31
C ASP A 17 6.77 -11.19 0.74
N ASN A 18 6.34 -10.34 1.68
CA ASN A 18 5.34 -10.73 2.68
C ASN A 18 3.94 -10.57 2.10
N PHE A 19 3.49 -11.58 1.37
CA PHE A 19 2.15 -11.68 0.77
C PHE A 19 1.05 -12.15 1.76
N ARG A 20 1.34 -12.20 3.05
CA ARG A 20 0.40 -12.62 4.10
C ARG A 20 -0.24 -11.46 4.84
N ALA A 21 0.38 -10.29 4.78
CA ALA A 21 -0.09 -9.07 5.42
C ALA A 21 0.19 -7.86 4.53
N PHE A 22 -0.76 -6.94 4.47
CA PHE A 22 -0.64 -5.69 3.71
C PHE A 22 -1.09 -4.50 4.55
N LYS A 23 -0.21 -3.52 4.71
CA LYS A 23 -0.47 -2.31 5.52
C LYS A 23 0.24 -1.08 4.96
N VAL A 24 -0.22 0.09 5.37
CA VAL A 24 0.48 1.36 5.20
C VAL A 24 1.02 1.76 6.56
N VAL A 25 2.31 2.07 6.65
CA VAL A 25 2.94 2.55 7.89
C VAL A 25 3.30 4.02 7.70
N VAL A 26 2.93 4.86 8.66
CA VAL A 26 3.22 6.28 8.63
C VAL A 26 4.06 6.64 9.84
N GLU A 27 5.29 7.07 9.60
CA GLU A 27 6.15 7.64 10.63
C GLU A 27 5.75 9.10 10.89
N GLY A 28 4.94 9.32 11.91
CA GLY A 28 4.34 10.60 12.19
C GLY A 28 3.14 10.46 13.10
N ARG A 29 2.32 11.51 13.18
CA ARG A 29 1.11 11.51 14.01
C ARG A 29 -0.12 11.63 13.14
N ARG A 30 -1.26 11.15 13.63
CA ARG A 30 -2.55 11.22 12.92
C ARG A 30 -2.96 12.65 12.50
N GLU A 31 -2.43 13.67 13.16
CA GLU A 31 -2.58 15.09 12.80
C GLU A 31 -1.94 15.44 11.45
N ASP A 32 -0.98 14.66 10.96
CA ASP A 32 -0.31 14.83 9.67
C ASP A 32 -1.11 14.23 8.48
N LEU A 33 -2.33 13.75 8.70
CA LEU A 33 -3.15 13.04 7.71
C LEU A 33 -3.22 13.73 6.34
N GLU A 34 -3.47 15.03 6.30
CA GLU A 34 -3.56 15.78 5.04
C GLU A 34 -2.22 15.86 4.31
N THR A 35 -1.11 15.97 5.05
CA THR A 35 0.24 15.93 4.45
C THR A 35 0.50 14.55 3.86
N VAL A 36 0.13 13.49 4.58
CA VAL A 36 0.32 12.09 4.16
C VAL A 36 -0.54 11.75 2.95
N ARG A 37 -1.79 12.23 2.90
CA ARG A 37 -2.66 12.16 1.71
C ARG A 37 -1.99 12.74 0.48
N CYS A 38 -1.39 13.93 0.61
CA CYS A 38 -0.70 14.59 -0.50
C CYS A 38 0.52 13.79 -0.98
N LEU A 39 1.32 13.25 -0.05
CA LEU A 39 2.50 12.42 -0.38
C LEU A 39 2.11 11.11 -1.09
N LEU A 40 1.01 10.49 -0.67
CA LEU A 40 0.56 9.21 -1.22
C LEU A 40 -0.35 9.35 -2.42
N GLN A 41 -0.76 10.54 -2.85
CA GLN A 41 -1.80 10.74 -3.88
C GLN A 41 -1.64 9.90 -5.16
N HIS A 42 -0.41 9.54 -5.53
CA HIS A 42 -0.13 8.69 -6.69
C HIS A 42 -0.09 7.20 -6.35
N THR A 43 0.25 6.82 -5.12
CA THR A 43 0.43 5.43 -4.66
C THR A 43 -0.83 4.88 -3.97
N ALA A 44 -1.52 5.71 -3.19
CA ALA A 44 -2.67 5.32 -2.40
C ALA A 44 -3.61 6.49 -2.09
N GLU A 45 -4.90 6.18 -1.98
CA GLU A 45 -5.92 7.08 -1.44
C GLU A 45 -6.16 6.72 0.03
N LEU A 46 -5.84 7.62 0.96
CA LEU A 46 -6.23 7.42 2.36
C LEU A 46 -7.72 7.71 2.48
N ALA A 47 -8.52 6.73 2.91
CA ALA A 47 -9.93 6.97 3.18
C ALA A 47 -10.08 7.77 4.48
N ASP A 48 -9.31 7.40 5.48
CA ASP A 48 -9.25 8.00 6.81
C ASP A 48 -7.86 7.75 7.44
N ALA A 49 -7.73 7.94 8.75
CA ALA A 49 -6.49 7.69 9.47
C ALA A 49 -6.21 6.20 9.72
N ASP A 50 -7.13 5.28 9.43
CA ASP A 50 -6.99 3.87 9.78
C ASP A 50 -6.99 2.95 8.55
N THR A 51 -7.41 3.47 7.39
CA THR A 51 -7.53 2.71 6.14
C THR A 51 -7.12 3.51 4.91
N ALA A 52 -6.49 2.80 3.97
CA ALA A 52 -6.08 3.32 2.68
C ALA A 52 -6.40 2.32 1.55
N TRP A 53 -6.56 2.85 0.35
CA TRP A 53 -6.68 2.10 -0.89
C TRP A 53 -5.40 2.29 -1.70
N VAL A 54 -4.55 1.28 -1.74
CA VAL A 54 -3.26 1.34 -2.45
C VAL A 54 -3.46 0.84 -3.88
N PHE A 55 -2.99 1.61 -4.86
CA PHE A 55 -3.18 1.28 -6.28
C PHE A 55 -2.26 0.13 -6.70
N GLU A 56 -2.86 -0.91 -7.27
CA GLU A 56 -2.15 -2.12 -7.69
C GLU A 56 -1.05 -1.81 -8.70
N ALA A 57 -1.35 -0.95 -9.69
CA ALA A 57 -0.45 -0.61 -10.77
C ALA A 57 0.87 0.00 -10.27
N GLU A 58 0.81 0.83 -9.22
CA GLU A 58 2.00 1.51 -8.69
C GLU A 58 2.90 0.56 -7.92
N LEU A 59 2.33 -0.40 -7.18
CA LEU A 59 3.11 -1.45 -6.54
C LEU A 59 3.80 -2.35 -7.57
N ARG A 60 3.10 -2.70 -8.66
CA ARG A 60 3.68 -3.52 -9.73
C ARG A 60 4.80 -2.81 -10.48
N ARG A 61 4.76 -1.49 -10.59
CA ARG A 61 5.78 -0.67 -11.27
C ARG A 61 6.96 -0.32 -10.38
N TRP A 62 6.93 -0.71 -9.11
CA TRP A 62 8.02 -0.39 -8.20
C TRP A 62 9.35 -0.99 -8.73
N PRO A 63 10.44 -0.20 -8.85
CA PRO A 63 11.64 -0.60 -9.59
C PRO A 63 12.21 -1.97 -9.21
N ASP A 64 12.14 -2.33 -7.93
CA ASP A 64 12.71 -3.56 -7.39
C ASP A 64 11.94 -4.83 -7.77
N VAL A 65 10.66 -4.70 -8.14
CA VAL A 65 9.77 -5.85 -8.43
C VAL A 65 9.12 -5.80 -9.81
N ALA A 66 9.28 -4.68 -10.52
CA ALA A 66 8.68 -4.46 -11.84
C ALA A 66 9.08 -5.52 -12.86
N ASN A 67 10.33 -5.99 -12.79
CA ASN A 67 10.89 -6.97 -13.71
C ASN A 67 11.02 -8.38 -13.08
N ASP A 68 10.35 -8.64 -11.95
CA ASP A 68 10.34 -9.96 -11.31
C ASP A 68 9.02 -10.70 -11.57
N PRO A 69 8.96 -11.65 -12.53
CA PRO A 69 7.73 -12.36 -12.86
C PRO A 69 7.19 -13.21 -11.71
N ALA A 70 8.07 -13.76 -10.86
CA ALA A 70 7.66 -14.60 -9.74
C ALA A 70 6.98 -13.75 -8.66
N TRP A 71 7.50 -12.54 -8.41
CA TRP A 71 6.85 -11.56 -7.55
C TRP A 71 5.49 -11.13 -8.12
N GLN A 72 5.42 -10.80 -9.41
CA GLN A 72 4.16 -10.38 -10.06
C GLN A 72 3.06 -11.45 -9.97
N GLN A 73 3.43 -12.72 -10.11
CA GLN A 73 2.50 -13.84 -9.95
C GLN A 73 2.05 -14.01 -8.49
N SER A 74 2.99 -13.92 -7.54
CA SER A 74 2.69 -14.05 -6.11
C SER A 74 1.80 -12.92 -5.60
N PHE A 75 2.03 -11.70 -6.08
CA PHE A 75 1.19 -10.54 -5.80
C PHE A 75 -0.22 -10.72 -6.37
N SER A 76 -0.35 -11.22 -7.60
CA SER A 76 -1.67 -11.53 -8.18
C SER A 76 -2.42 -12.59 -7.36
N ALA A 77 -1.73 -13.64 -6.90
CA ALA A 77 -2.32 -14.66 -6.05
C ALA A 77 -2.76 -14.12 -4.68
N MET A 78 -2.04 -13.13 -4.13
CA MET A 78 -2.46 -12.42 -2.91
C MET A 78 -3.76 -11.63 -3.14
N ILE A 79 -3.85 -10.89 -4.24
CA ILE A 79 -5.04 -10.10 -4.60
C ILE A 79 -6.27 -11.01 -4.76
N GLU A 80 -6.14 -12.11 -5.49
CA GLU A 80 -7.25 -13.06 -5.66
C GLU A 80 -7.73 -13.67 -4.34
N LYS A 81 -6.81 -13.91 -3.39
CA LYS A 81 -7.17 -14.37 -2.04
C LYS A 81 -7.86 -13.29 -1.21
N ALA A 82 -7.50 -12.03 -1.38
CA ALA A 82 -8.05 -10.89 -0.65
C ALA A 82 -9.44 -10.47 -1.17
N ARG A 83 -9.71 -10.69 -2.46
CA ARG A 83 -10.98 -10.37 -3.15
C ARG A 83 -12.25 -10.81 -2.39
N PRO A 84 -12.43 -12.08 -1.96
CA PRO A 84 -13.64 -12.52 -1.25
C PRO A 84 -13.85 -11.83 0.12
N HIS A 85 -12.82 -11.19 0.68
CA HIS A 85 -12.93 -10.46 1.94
C HIS A 85 -13.37 -9.00 1.76
N GLY A 86 -13.63 -8.56 0.52
CA GLY A 86 -13.98 -7.17 0.21
C GLY A 86 -12.80 -6.21 0.38
N TRP A 87 -11.56 -6.71 0.28
CA TRP A 87 -10.34 -5.92 0.40
C TRP A 87 -9.80 -5.44 -0.95
N ILE A 88 -10.46 -5.78 -2.05
CA ILE A 88 -10.08 -5.35 -3.39
C ILE A 88 -11.22 -4.50 -3.96
N ASP A 89 -10.88 -3.30 -4.43
CA ASP A 89 -11.76 -2.47 -5.25
C ASP A 89 -11.40 -2.71 -6.72
N ASP A 90 -12.24 -3.49 -7.40
CA ASP A 90 -12.07 -3.82 -8.82
C ASP A 90 -12.18 -2.62 -9.76
N ALA A 91 -13.03 -1.65 -9.42
CA ALA A 91 -13.25 -0.49 -10.27
C ALA A 91 -12.04 0.46 -10.24
N ARG A 92 -11.41 0.59 -9.07
CA ARG A 92 -10.21 1.43 -8.88
C ARG A 92 -8.89 0.67 -9.06
N GLN A 93 -8.95 -0.65 -9.18
CA GLN A 93 -7.78 -1.54 -9.10
C GLN A 93 -6.92 -1.23 -7.87
N ALA A 94 -7.57 -1.22 -6.70
CA ALA A 94 -6.95 -0.84 -5.45
C ALA A 94 -7.13 -1.90 -4.36
N ILE A 95 -6.14 -1.97 -3.47
CA ILE A 95 -6.06 -2.95 -2.39
C ILE A 95 -6.23 -2.19 -1.07
N LYS A 96 -7.21 -2.62 -0.27
CA LYS A 96 -7.45 -2.08 1.05
C LYS A 96 -6.28 -2.46 1.97
N ALA A 97 -5.76 -1.46 2.67
CA ALA A 97 -4.69 -1.60 3.64
C ALA A 97 -5.09 -0.91 4.94
N HIS A 98 -4.68 -1.49 6.07
CA HIS A 98 -4.73 -0.80 7.35
C HIS A 98 -3.60 0.22 7.42
N VAL A 99 -3.89 1.40 7.97
CA VAL A 99 -2.91 2.44 8.24
C VAL A 99 -2.46 2.34 9.69
N GLU A 100 -1.16 2.22 9.90
CA GLU A 100 -0.52 2.18 11.21
C GLU A 100 0.32 3.45 11.38
N TRP A 101 0.10 4.18 12.47
CA TRP A 101 0.86 5.39 12.80
C TRP A 101 1.91 5.07 13.85
N VAL A 102 3.16 5.36 13.54
CA VAL A 102 4.30 5.17 14.45
C VAL A 102 4.94 6.53 14.71
N GLY A 103 4.84 7.03 15.95
CA GLY A 103 5.15 8.41 16.32
C GLY A 103 5.96 8.53 17.58
#